data_AF-A0A1F9IEY2-F1
#
_entry.id   AF-A0A1F9IEY2-F1
#
_cell.length_a   1.000
_cell.length_b   1.000
_cell.length_c   1.000
_cell.angle_alpha   90.00
_cell.angle_beta   90.00
_cell.angle_gamma   90.00
#
_symmetry.space_group_name_H-M   'P 1'
#
loop_
_entity.id
_entity.type
_entity.pdbx_description
1 polymer ?
#
loop_
_entity_poly.entity_id
_entity_poly.type
_entity_poly.pdbx_seq_one_letter_code
_entity_poly.pdbx_strand_id
1 'polypeptide(L)'
;MSILRMQSVKAETGHASHASVYTAIHDGLFTVPVPIGQRAVGWPDTEVWAINSARIAGKTDEQIRELVTKLHAARMAGTDEPFKTDWFDRSATLKKQAAQRRKRTTLATA
;
A
#
# COMPACT_ATOMS: atom_id res chain seq x y z
N MET A 1 13.83 -6.61 -9.95
CA MET A 1 12.51 -6.08 -9.55
C MET A 1 11.74 -7.18 -8.87
N SER A 2 11.23 -6.90 -7.69
CA SER A 2 10.59 -7.86 -6.79
C SER A 2 9.44 -7.16 -6.05
N ILE A 3 8.53 -7.95 -5.46
CA ILE A 3 7.43 -7.41 -4.65
C ILE A 3 7.75 -7.64 -3.18
N LEU A 4 7.99 -6.55 -2.45
CA LEU A 4 8.24 -6.55 -1.02
C LEU A 4 6.96 -6.74 -0.22
N ARG A 5 7.04 -7.57 0.82
CA ARG A 5 5.99 -7.73 1.83
C ARG A 5 6.18 -6.71 2.93
N MET A 6 5.14 -6.49 3.75
CA MET A 6 5.13 -5.48 4.81
C MET A 6 6.37 -5.51 5.74
N GLN A 7 6.89 -6.68 6.10
CA GLN A 7 8.08 -6.75 6.96
C GLN A 7 9.34 -6.23 6.25
N SER A 8 9.53 -6.60 4.98
CA SER A 8 10.64 -6.08 4.16
C SER A 8 10.50 -4.58 3.93
N VAL A 9 9.30 -4.09 3.62
CA VAL A 9 9.05 -2.64 3.49
C VAL A 9 9.47 -1.90 4.75
N LYS A 10 9.08 -2.38 5.93
CA LYS A 10 9.50 -1.77 7.20
C LYS A 10 11.02 -1.76 7.40
N ALA A 11 11.68 -2.86 7.05
CA ALA A 11 13.13 -2.96 7.15
C ALA A 11 13.81 -1.92 6.24
N GLU A 12 13.33 -1.78 5.01
CA GLU A 12 13.87 -0.82 4.03
C GLU A 12 13.58 0.64 4.41
N THR A 13 12.38 0.94 4.92
CA THR A 13 11.95 2.32 5.21
C THR A 13 12.25 2.77 6.64
N GLY A 14 12.71 1.87 7.52
CA GLY A 14 12.90 2.14 8.95
C GLY A 14 11.61 2.36 9.75
N HIS A 15 10.45 1.93 9.25
CA HIS A 15 9.17 2.16 9.94
C HIS A 15 9.00 1.19 11.12
N ALA A 16 8.70 1.74 12.31
CA ALA A 16 8.56 0.95 13.54
C ALA A 16 7.37 -0.04 13.48
N SER A 17 6.27 0.33 12.83
CA SER A 17 5.03 -0.45 12.83
C SER A 17 4.38 -0.53 11.45
N HIS A 18 3.45 -1.48 11.28
CA HIS A 18 2.60 -1.54 10.07
C HIS A 18 1.73 -0.29 9.96
N ALA A 19 1.28 0.25 11.11
CA ALA A 19 0.46 1.47 11.15
C ALA A 19 1.22 2.67 10.57
N SER A 20 2.51 2.81 10.86
CA SER A 20 3.36 3.88 10.30
C SER A 20 3.38 3.88 8.78
N VAL A 21 3.46 2.69 8.16
CA VAL A 21 3.40 2.55 6.70
C VAL A 21 2.01 2.98 6.18
N TYR A 22 0.93 2.53 6.82
CA TYR A 22 -0.42 2.88 6.39
C TYR A 22 -0.76 4.37 6.60
N THR A 23 -0.23 5.00 7.65
CA THR A 23 -0.31 6.46 7.84
C THR A 23 0.41 7.18 6.71
N ALA A 24 1.63 6.79 6.37
CA ALA A 24 2.35 7.37 5.23
C ALA A 24 1.59 7.21 3.91
N ILE A 25 0.90 6.08 3.70
CA ILE A 25 0.03 5.87 2.53
C ILE A 25 -1.17 6.83 2.56
N HIS A 26 -1.81 6.99 3.72
CA HIS A 26 -2.93 7.91 3.89
C HIS A 26 -2.53 9.37 3.64
N ASP A 27 -1.34 9.76 4.08
CA ASP A 27 -0.79 11.12 3.93
C ASP A 27 -0.22 11.38 2.52
N GLY A 28 -0.29 10.38 1.63
CA GLY A 28 0.24 10.43 0.26
C GLY A 28 1.76 10.37 0.18
N LEU A 29 2.45 10.05 1.28
CA LEU A 29 3.91 9.97 1.40
C LEU A 29 4.46 8.59 1.09
N PHE A 30 3.60 7.67 0.65
CA PHE A 30 3.98 6.32 0.24
C PHE A 30 2.98 5.76 -0.77
N THR A 31 3.41 4.82 -1.62
CA THR A 31 2.50 4.22 -2.59
C THR A 31 1.51 3.26 -1.93
N VAL A 32 0.27 3.24 -2.42
CA VAL A 32 -0.71 2.19 -2.13
C VAL A 32 -0.17 0.83 -2.59
N PRO A 33 -0.37 -0.27 -1.84
CA PRO A 33 0.15 -1.57 -2.23
C PRO A 33 -0.57 -2.19 -3.43
N VAL A 34 0.13 -3.07 -4.11
CA VAL A 34 -0.37 -3.93 -5.18
C VAL A 34 -0.94 -5.23 -4.58
N PRO A 35 -2.20 -5.60 -4.86
CA PRO A 35 -2.72 -6.92 -4.49
C PRO A 35 -1.98 -8.03 -5.23
N ILE A 36 -1.51 -9.05 -4.50
CA ILE A 36 -0.84 -10.24 -5.06
C ILE A 36 -1.57 -11.54 -4.75
N GLY A 37 -2.79 -11.42 -4.20
CA GLY A 37 -3.66 -12.54 -3.86
C GLY A 37 -4.83 -12.06 -3.00
N GLN A 38 -5.77 -12.96 -2.72
CA GLN A 38 -7.02 -12.63 -2.02
C GLN A 38 -6.81 -11.93 -0.66
N ARG A 39 -5.74 -12.28 0.05
CA ARG A 39 -5.41 -11.75 1.39
C ARG A 39 -4.01 -11.18 1.47
N ALA A 40 -3.39 -10.88 0.33
CA ALA A 40 -1.98 -10.55 0.24
C ALA A 40 -1.77 -9.31 -0.63
N VAL A 41 -0.99 -8.35 -0.11
CA VAL A 41 -0.62 -7.11 -0.81
C VAL A 41 0.86 -6.83 -0.64
N GLY A 42 1.53 -6.26 -1.63
CA GLY A 42 2.95 -5.94 -1.58
C GLY A 42 3.30 -4.67 -2.36
N TRP A 43 4.58 -4.28 -2.33
CA TRP A 43 5.08 -3.08 -2.99
C TRP A 43 6.23 -3.42 -3.92
N PRO A 44 6.26 -2.91 -5.16
CA PRO A 44 7.45 -3.02 -6.00
C PRO A 44 8.68 -2.45 -5.29
N ASP A 45 9.77 -3.20 -5.24
CA ASP A 45 11.04 -2.79 -4.62
C ASP A 45 11.56 -1.46 -5.14
N THR A 46 11.43 -1.23 -6.45
CA THR A 46 11.83 0.01 -7.13
C THR A 46 11.13 1.26 -6.59
N GLU A 47 9.84 1.16 -6.24
CA GLU A 47 9.08 2.29 -5.71
C GLU A 47 9.45 2.62 -4.26
N VAL A 48 9.64 1.57 -3.44
CA VAL A 48 10.10 1.71 -2.06
C VAL A 48 11.46 2.40 -2.06
N TRP A 49 12.37 1.94 -2.92
CA TRP A 49 13.69 2.54 -3.09
C TRP A 49 13.61 4.00 -3.58
N ALA A 50 12.75 4.32 -4.54
CA ALA A 50 12.59 5.68 -5.06
C ALA A 50 12.09 6.66 -3.98
N ILE A 51 11.13 6.24 -3.15
CA ILE A 51 10.61 7.06 -2.05
C ILE A 51 11.66 7.24 -0.96
N ASN A 52 12.38 6.16 -0.59
CA ASN A 52 13.46 6.25 0.38
C ASN A 52 14.58 7.18 -0.10
N SER A 53 14.96 7.08 -1.38
CA SER A 53 15.96 7.95 -1.98
C SER A 53 15.51 9.42 -1.98
N ALA A 54 14.23 9.69 -2.24
CA ALA A 54 13.67 11.03 -2.14
C ALA A 54 13.73 11.59 -0.70
N ARG A 55 13.41 10.77 0.30
CA ARG A 55 13.52 11.14 1.72
C ARG A 55 14.96 11.42 2.13
N ILE A 56 15.90 10.56 1.73
CA ILE A 56 17.34 10.71 2.00
C ILE A 56 17.88 12.00 1.35
N ALA A 57 17.39 12.34 0.16
CA ALA A 57 17.74 13.59 -0.52
C ALA A 57 17.12 14.85 0.12
N GLY A 58 16.32 14.72 1.18
CA GLY A 58 15.70 15.86 1.86
C GLY A 58 14.54 16.49 1.09
N LYS A 59 13.88 15.75 0.19
CA LYS A 59 12.69 16.25 -0.51
C LYS A 59 11.56 16.55 0.47
N THR A 60 10.78 17.59 0.17
CA THR A 60 9.62 17.94 1.00
C THR A 60 8.48 16.94 0.80
N ASP A 61 7.54 16.94 1.74
CA ASP A 61 6.35 16.10 1.68
C ASP A 61 5.56 16.31 0.38
N GLU A 62 5.44 17.55 -0.10
CA GLU A 62 4.77 17.88 -1.37
C GLU A 62 5.47 17.23 -2.56
N GLN A 63 6.81 17.29 -2.60
CA GLN A 63 7.60 16.66 -3.65
C GLN A 63 7.51 15.13 -3.60
N ILE A 64 7.42 14.56 -2.40
CA ILE A 64 7.21 13.11 -2.23
C ILE A 64 5.80 12.71 -2.70
N ARG A 65 4.76 13.50 -2.38
CA ARG A 65 3.40 13.26 -2.91
C ARG A 65 3.37 13.31 -4.43
N GLU A 66 4.06 14.28 -5.03
CA GLU A 66 4.18 14.36 -6.49
C GLU A 66 4.90 13.13 -7.07
N LEU A 67 5.98 12.67 -6.42
CA LEU A 67 6.67 11.44 -6.80
C LEU A 67 5.73 10.22 -6.70
N VAL A 68 4.97 10.09 -5.61
CA VAL A 68 4.00 8.99 -5.43
C VAL A 68 2.97 8.98 -6.57
N THR A 69 2.42 10.14 -6.93
CA THR A 69 1.51 10.28 -8.09
C THR A 69 2.18 9.84 -9.39
N LYS A 70 3.43 10.24 -9.63
CA LYS A 70 4.21 9.80 -10.81
C LYS A 70 4.42 8.29 -10.84
N LEU A 71 4.73 7.68 -9.69
CA LEU A 71 4.89 6.22 -9.58
C LEU A 71 3.57 5.50 -9.85
N HIS A 72 2.44 6.00 -9.33
CA HIS A 72 1.11 5.43 -9.63
C HIS A 72 0.75 5.55 -11.10
N ALA A 73 1.03 6.68 -11.75
CA ALA A 73 0.84 6.85 -13.19
C ALA A 73 1.71 5.87 -13.98
N ALA A 74 2.97 5.67 -13.57
CA ALA A 74 3.88 4.72 -14.21
C ALA A 74 3.39 3.26 -14.11
N ARG A 75 2.71 2.86 -13.03
CA ARG A 75 2.08 1.53 -12.92
C ARG A 75 1.00 1.30 -13.98
N MET A 76 0.31 2.37 -14.39
CA MET A 76 -0.80 2.33 -15.35
C MET A 76 -0.33 2.64 -16.77
N ALA A 77 0.97 2.83 -17.00
CA ALA A 77 1.52 3.00 -18.33
C ALA A 77 1.23 1.74 -19.16
N GLY A 78 0.31 1.86 -20.13
CA GLY A 78 -0.17 0.74 -20.96
C GLY A 78 -1.60 0.28 -20.64
N THR A 79 -2.29 0.91 -19.69
CA THR A 79 -3.72 0.70 -19.41
C THR A 79 -4.48 2.00 -19.47
N ASP A 80 -5.64 2.02 -20.13
CA ASP A 80 -6.56 3.18 -20.11
C ASP A 80 -7.35 3.28 -18.80
N GLU A 81 -7.20 2.31 -17.90
CA GLU A 81 -7.86 2.31 -16.61
C GLU A 81 -7.19 3.29 -15.63
N PRO A 82 -7.97 4.13 -14.92
CA PRO A 82 -7.43 5.03 -13.92
C PRO A 82 -6.84 4.24 -12.75
N PHE A 83 -5.82 4.81 -12.11
CA PHE A 83 -5.28 4.27 -10.88
C PHE A 83 -6.40 4.11 -9.84
N LYS A 84 -6.44 2.94 -9.22
CA LYS A 84 -7.58 2.44 -8.44
C LYS A 84 -7.70 3.15 -7.07
N THR A 85 -8.28 4.34 -7.06
CA THR A 85 -8.43 5.24 -5.89
C THR A 85 -9.27 4.64 -4.76
N ASP A 86 -10.19 3.73 -5.09
CA ASP A 86 -11.07 3.04 -4.14
C ASP A 86 -10.35 1.99 -3.28
N TRP A 87 -9.01 1.92 -3.27
CA TRP A 87 -8.27 1.01 -2.41
C TRP A 87 -8.57 1.22 -0.91
N PHE A 88 -8.75 2.48 -0.50
CA PHE A 88 -9.12 2.82 0.87
C PHE A 88 -10.53 2.27 1.21
N ASP A 89 -11.48 2.38 0.27
CA ASP A 89 -12.86 1.90 0.42
C ASP A 89 -12.98 0.37 0.33
N ARG A 90 -12.25 -0.25 -0.59
CA ARG A 90 -12.19 -1.70 -0.76
C ARG A 90 -11.58 -2.38 0.46
N SER A 91 -10.55 -1.78 1.07
CA SER A 91 -9.96 -2.29 2.30
C SER A 91 -10.96 -2.31 3.46
N ALA A 92 -11.78 -1.26 3.61
CA ALA A 92 -12.84 -1.21 4.62
C ALA A 92 -13.91 -2.27 4.36
N THR A 93 -14.31 -2.45 3.09
CA THR A 93 -15.31 -3.43 2.68
C THR A 93 -14.83 -4.87 2.92
N LEU A 94 -13.57 -5.18 2.57
CA LEU A 94 -12.95 -6.49 2.81
C LEU A 94 -12.88 -6.83 4.31
N LYS A 95 -12.58 -5.86 5.17
CA LYS A 95 -12.59 -6.05 6.63
C LYS A 95 -14.00 -6.39 7.14
N LYS A 96 -15.04 -5.69 6.67
CA LYS A 96 -16.44 -5.98 7.03
C LYS A 96 -16.85 -7.40 6.64
N GLN A 97 -16.54 -7.82 5.40
CA GLN A 97 -16.85 -9.17 4.92
C GLN A 97 -16.10 -10.26 5.70
N ALA A 98 -14.82 -10.04 6.03
CA ALA A 98 -14.05 -10.98 6.85
C ALA A 98 -14.62 -11.13 8.28
N ALA A 99 -15.04 -10.02 8.89
CA ALA A 99 -15.70 -10.03 10.20
C ALA A 99 -17.06 -10.77 10.16
N GLN A 100 -17.85 -10.56 9.11
CA GLN A 100 -19.11 -11.29 8.89
C GLN A 100 -18.89 -12.79 8.73
N ARG A 101 -17.87 -13.21 7.97
CA ARG A 101 -17.51 -14.64 7.82
C ARG A 101 -17.13 -15.26 9.15
N ARG A 102 -16.33 -14.58 9.98
CA ARG A 102 -15.99 -15.06 11.34
C ARG A 102 -17.22 -15.28 12.20
N LYS A 103 -18.14 -14.29 12.25
CA LYS A 103 -19.39 -14.41 13.02
C LYS A 103 -20.25 -15.59 12.57
N ARG A 104 -20.32 -15.83 11.25
CA ARG A 104 -21.08 -16.96 10.69
C ARG A 104 -20.47 -18.32 11.04
N THR A 105 -19.15 -18.42 11.07
CA THR A 105 -18.44 -19.65 11.46
C THR A 105 -18.59 -19.96 12.95
N THR A 106 -18.51 -18.96 13.84
CA THR A 106 -18.76 -19.18 15.27
C THR A 106 -20.19 -19.61 15.56
N LEU A 107 -21.18 -19.03 14.87
CA LEU A 107 -22.59 -19.41 15.04
C LEU A 107 -22.91 -20.82 14.55
N ALA A 108 -22.14 -21.34 13.58
CA ALA A 108 -22.33 -22.66 13.00
C ALA A 108 -21.61 -23.79 13.76
N THR A 109 -20.75 -23.44 14.73
CA THR A 109 -19.95 -24.40 15.51
C THR A 109 -20.42 -24.49 16.98
N ALA A 110 -21.42 -23.69 17.36
CA ALA A 110 -22.09 -23.71 18.66
C ALA A 110 -23.44 -24.42 18.55
#